data_AF-A0A3S4YUI4-F1
#
_entry.id   AF-A0A3S4YUI4-F1
#
_cell.length_a   1.000
_cell.length_b   1.000
_cell.length_c   1.000
_cell.angle_alpha   90.00
_cell.angle_beta   90.00
_cell.angle_gamma   90.00
#
_symmetry.space_group_name_H-M   'P 1'
#
loop_
_entity.id
_entity.type
_entity.pdbx_description
1 polymer ?
#
loop_
_entity_poly.entity_id
_entity_poly.type
_entity_poly.pdbx_seq_one_letter_code
_entity_poly.pdbx_strand_id
1 'polypeptide(L)' 'MKAVITKPMCVVGDNKSTVRFEPSTQTTPFVEISNQVYARLKRANAVKPFVEVKTTAKLEKP' A
#
# COMPACT_ATOMS: atom_id res chain seq x y z
N MET A 1 7.51 -1.62 -5.10
CA MET A 1 7.44 -2.13 -3.71
C MET A 1 5.99 -2.26 -3.29
N LYS A 2 5.65 -3.23 -2.44
CA LYS A 2 4.29 -3.41 -1.89
C LYS A 2 4.10 -2.52 -0.67
N ALA A 3 3.03 -1.74 -0.66
CA ALA A 3 2.77 -0.78 0.40
C ALA A 3 1.29 -0.74 0.78
N VAL A 4 1.02 -0.53 2.07
CA VAL A 4 -0.34 -0.39 2.61
C VAL A 4 -0.67 1.09 2.72
N ILE A 5 -1.68 1.54 2.00
CA ILE A 5 -2.16 2.91 2.09
C ILE A 5 -3.07 3.02 3.32
N THR A 6 -2.83 3.99 4.18
CA THR A 6 -3.53 4.12 5.47
C THR A 6 -4.64 5.16 5.47
N LYS A 7 -4.63 6.09 4.51
CA LYS A 7 -5.63 7.15 4.34
C LYS A 7 -5.64 7.63 2.89
N PRO A 8 -6.75 8.21 2.38
CA PRO A 8 -6.79 8.75 1.03
C PRO A 8 -5.71 9.82 0.84
N MET A 9 -4.96 9.77 -0.26
CA MET A 9 -3.90 10.74 -0.54
C MET A 9 -3.64 10.90 -2.03
N CYS A 10 -3.41 12.14 -2.47
CA CYS A 10 -2.94 12.45 -3.82
C CYS A 10 -1.46 12.79 -3.79
N VAL A 11 -0.66 12.19 -4.68
CA VAL A 11 0.77 12.52 -4.83
C VAL A 11 1.15 12.52 -6.30
N VAL A 12 2.26 13.20 -6.61
CA VAL A 12 2.85 13.15 -7.95
C VAL A 12 3.49 11.78 -8.16
N GLY A 13 2.95 11.05 -9.15
CA GLY A 13 3.45 9.77 -9.63
C GLY A 13 4.71 9.92 -10.48
N ASP A 14 5.25 8.78 -10.92
CA ASP A 14 6.52 8.75 -11.65
C ASP A 14 6.45 9.49 -13.00
N ASN A 15 5.28 9.45 -13.64
CA ASN A 15 5.02 10.12 -14.91
C ASN A 15 4.69 11.62 -14.76
N LYS A 16 4.97 12.21 -13.59
CA LYS A 16 4.59 13.59 -13.20
C LYS A 16 3.07 13.85 -13.15
N SER A 17 2.25 12.85 -13.41
CA SER A 17 0.81 12.90 -13.20
C SER A 17 0.45 12.83 -11.72
N THR A 18 -0.63 13.50 -11.33
CA THR A 18 -1.19 13.33 -9.99
C THR A 18 -1.93 12.00 -9.92
N VAL A 19 -1.59 11.18 -8.94
CA VAL A 19 -2.23 9.88 -8.67
C VAL A 19 -2.91 9.94 -7.32
N ARG A 20 -4.17 9.52 -7.28
CA ARG A 20 -4.94 9.38 -6.05
C ARG A 20 -4.87 7.94 -5.56
N PHE A 21 -4.47 7.78 -4.31
CA PHE A 21 -4.44 6.51 -3.59
C PHE A 21 -5.58 6.46 -2.59
N GLU A 22 -6.26 5.31 -2.56
CA GLU A 22 -7.27 4.98 -1.56
C GLU A 22 -6.68 4.05 -0.49
N PRO A 23 -7.24 4.04 0.74
CA PRO A 23 -6.83 3.12 1.78
C PRO A 23 -6.89 1.66 1.31
N SER A 24 -5.87 0.89 1.69
CA SER A 24 -5.86 -0.55 1.45
C SER A 24 -6.95 -1.24 2.28
N THR A 25 -7.55 -2.28 1.71
CA THR A 25 -8.65 -3.04 2.33
C THR A 25 -8.28 -4.51 2.46
N GLN A 26 -9.14 -5.35 3.04
CA GLN A 26 -8.88 -6.80 3.09
C GLN A 26 -8.81 -7.44 1.69
N THR A 27 -9.57 -6.93 0.71
CA THR A 27 -9.55 -7.43 -0.68
C THR A 27 -8.39 -6.85 -1.49
N THR A 28 -7.96 -5.63 -1.16
CA THR A 28 -6.80 -4.94 -1.76
C THR A 28 -5.79 -4.56 -0.68
N PRO A 29 -5.06 -5.53 -0.11
CA PRO A 29 -4.25 -5.34 1.10
C PRO A 29 -3.01 -4.48 0.88
N PHE A 30 -2.55 -4.34 -0.37
CA PHE A 30 -1.43 -3.49 -0.72
C PHE A 30 -1.60 -2.93 -2.13
N VAL A 31 -0.83 -1.89 -2.42
CA VAL A 31 -0.61 -1.34 -3.75
C VAL A 31 0.85 -1.48 -4.13
N GLU A 32 1.12 -1.65 -5.42
CA GLU A 32 2.48 -1.61 -5.94
C GLU A 32 2.81 -0.19 -6.39
N ILE A 33 3.85 0.38 -5.78
CA ILE A 33 4.31 1.74 -6.06
C ILE A 33 5.83 1.80 -6.17
N SER A 34 6.34 2.82 -6.84
CA SER A 34 7.77 3.11 -6.88
C SER A 34 8.28 3.59 -5.51
N ASN A 35 9.60 3.47 -5.29
CA ASN A 35 10.23 3.99 -4.08
C ASN A 35 10.04 5.51 -3.92
N GLN A 36 9.99 6.26 -5.03
CA GLN A 36 9.77 7.70 -4.99
C GLN A 36 8.37 8.05 -4.50
N VAL A 37 7.35 7.38 -5.05
CA VAL A 37 5.95 7.54 -4.63
C VAL A 37 5.80 7.12 -3.16
N TYR A 38 6.40 6.01 -2.75
CA TYR A 38 6.42 5.58 -1.35
C TYR A 38 7.03 6.64 -0.42
N ALA A 39 8.16 7.24 -0.79
CA ALA A 39 8.80 8.29 0.01
C ALA A 39 7.93 9.56 0.14
N ARG A 40 7.15 9.91 -0.89
CA ARG A 40 6.16 11.01 -0.83
C ARG A 40 5.03 10.67 0.14
N LEU A 41 4.44 9.49 0.02
CA LEU A 41 3.38 9.02 0.92
C LEU A 41 3.86 8.87 2.37
N LYS A 42 5.10 8.41 2.58
CA LYS A 42 5.70 8.26 3.93
C LYS A 42 5.84 9.59 4.63
N ARG A 43 6.27 10.64 3.91
CA ARG A 43 6.33 12.02 4.45
C ARG A 43 4.97 12.55 4.88
N ALA A 44 3.90 12.12 4.21
CA ALA A 44 2.52 12.47 4.55
C ALA A 44 1.87 11.54 5.61
N ASN A 45 2.62 10.57 6.15
CA ASN A 45 2.10 9.52 7.04
C ASN A 45 0.90 8.76 6.43
N ALA A 46 0.91 8.54 5.11
CA ALA A 46 -0.18 7.91 4.37
C ALA A 46 0.12 6.46 3.93
N VAL A 47 1.28 5.91 4.33
CA VAL A 47 1.72 4.58 3.89
C VAL A 47 2.51 3.83 4.95
N LYS A 48 2.41 2.50 4.93
CA LYS A 48 3.26 1.55 5.66
C LYS A 48 3.82 0.50 4.69
N PRO A 49 4.98 -0.12 4.98
CA PRO A 49 5.43 -1.26 4.19
C PRO A 49 4.45 -2.43 4.34
N PHE A 50 4.12 -3.10 3.25
CA PHE A 50 3.36 -4.34 3.35
C PHE A 50 4.30 -5.47 3.78
N VAL A 51 3.96 -6.13 4.89
CA VAL A 51 4.67 -7.31 5.37
C VAL A 51 3.75 -8.50 5.12
N GLU A 52 4.16 -9.37 4.21
CA GLU A 52 3.46 -10.63 3.96
C GLU A 52 3.73 -11.55 5.14
N VAL A 53 2.84 -11.51 6.13
CA VAL A 53 2.85 -12.53 7.18
C VAL A 53 2.41 -13.81 6.50
N LYS A 54 3.32 -14.77 6.35
CA LYS A 54 2.98 -16.13 5.90
C LYS A 54 2.09 -16.77 6.96
N THR A 55 0.81 -16.46 6.94
CA THR A 55 -0.17 -17.22 7.71
C THR A 55 -0.39 -18.51 6.94
N THR A 56 0.42 -19.53 7.24
CA THR A 56 0.00 -20.92 7.08
C THR A 56 -1.18 -21.15 8.03
N ALA A 57 -2.34 -20.63 7.68
CA ALA A 57 -3.59 -21.09 8.24
C ALA A 57 -3.77 -22.51 7.70
N LYS A 58 -3.41 -23.49 8.52
CA LYS A 58 -3.90 -24.85 8.37
C LYS A 58 -5.42 -24.73 8.19
N LEU A 59 -5.88 -25.10 7.01
CA LEU A 59 -7.30 -25.30 6.74
C LEU A 59 -7.71 -26.59 7.48
N GLU A 60 -7.82 -26.54 8.82
CA GLU A 60 -8.49 -27.58 9.57
C GLU A 60 -9.99 -27.37 9.35
N LYS A 61 -10.51 -28.08 8.35
CA LYS A 61 -11.94 -28.18 8.08
C LYS A 61 -12.54 -29.21 9.08
N PRO A 62 -13.72 -28.93 9.66
CA PRO A 62 -14.37 -29.80 10.63
C PRO A 62 -14.79 -31.16 10.06
#